data_AF-A0A6L6GB63-F1
#
_entry.id   AF-A0A6L6GB63-F1
#
_cell.length_a   1.000
_cell.length_b   1.000
_cell.length_c   1.000
_cell.angle_alpha   90.00
_cell.angle_beta   90.00
_cell.angle_gamma   90.00
#
_symmetry.space_group_name_H-M   'P 1'
#
loop_
_entity.id
_entity.type
_entity.pdbx_description
1 polymer ?
#
loop_
_entity_poly.entity_id
_entity_poly.type
_entity_poly.pdbx_seq_one_letter_code
_entity_poly.pdbx_strand_id
1 'polypeptide(L)'
;MDTFIRLLGLILIIFVIWLIFYLLDRTNRKAIEITGQNYLINVNSAKNIDLESDKKIRQVIRIVSHNKNNSTYSIQSKKDARFLKDLIKSEFDLTEQEIEVERVSSKVLFGAPLI
;
A
#
# COMPACT_ATOMS: atom_id res chain seq x y z
N MET A 1 -4.05 38.29 37.26
CA MET A 1 -3.22 38.09 36.05
C MET A 1 -2.81 36.63 35.88
N ASP A 2 -2.50 35.90 36.96
CA ASP A 2 -2.07 34.50 36.91
C ASP A 2 -3.05 33.53 36.25
N THR A 3 -4.35 33.67 36.50
CA THR A 3 -5.37 32.81 35.88
C THR A 3 -5.50 33.05 34.38
N PHE A 4 -5.37 34.29 33.93
CA PHE A 4 -5.39 34.65 32.51
C PHE A 4 -4.16 34.10 31.77
N ILE A 5 -2.97 34.21 32.38
CA ILE A 5 -1.72 33.66 31.83
C ILE A 5 -1.78 32.13 31.75
N ARG A 6 -2.33 31.46 32.78
CA ARG A 6 -2.56 30.01 32.78
C ARG A 6 -3.54 29.57 31.69
N LEU A 7 -4.63 30.30 31.51
CA LEU A 7 -5.62 30.03 30.46
C LEU A 7 -5.01 30.20 29.06
N LEU A 8 -4.23 31.26 28.86
CA LEU A 8 -3.52 31.54 27.61
C LEU A 8 -2.51 30.43 27.29
N GLY A 9 -1.76 29.97 28.29
CA GLY A 9 -0.83 28.85 28.15
C GLY A 9 -1.52 27.54 27.76
N LEU A 10 -2.69 27.26 28.34
CA LEU A 10 -3.48 26.06 28.04
C LEU A 10 -4.01 26.07 26.60
N ILE A 11 -4.49 27.23 26.12
CA ILE A 11 -4.91 27.42 24.73
C ILE A 11 -3.75 27.18 23.76
N LEU A 12 -2.55 27.68 24.11
CA LEU A 12 -1.36 27.53 23.28
C LEU A 12 -0.91 26.06 23.20
N ILE A 13 -1.01 25.31 24.30
CA ILE A 13 -0.75 23.87 24.31
C ILE A 13 -1.75 23.12 23.41
N ILE A 14 -3.05 23.42 23.51
CA ILE A 14 -4.08 22.80 22.66
C ILE A 14 -3.80 23.11 21.19
N PHE A 15 -3.43 24.35 20.87
CA PHE A 15 -3.09 24.76 19.51
C PHE A 15 -1.88 23.99 18.96
N VAL A 16 -0.83 23.82 19.75
CA VAL A 16 0.36 23.06 19.35
C VAL A 16 0.00 21.58 19.13
N ILE A 17 -0.79 20.98 20.02
CA ILE A 17 -1.25 19.59 19.87
C ILE A 17 -2.05 19.44 18.58
N TRP A 18 -3.01 20.33 18.34
CA TRP A 18 -3.82 20.32 17.12
C TRP A 18 -2.97 20.49 15.86
N LEU A 19 -1.98 21.39 15.89
CA LEU A 19 -1.05 21.62 14.77
C LEU A 19 -0.21 20.37 14.46
N ILE A 20 0.27 19.65 15.48
CA ILE A 20 1.02 18.39 15.31
C ILE A 20 0.15 17.34 14.61
N PHE A 21 -1.09 17.13 15.08
CA PHE A 21 -2.02 16.19 14.45
C PHE A 21 -2.37 16.57 13.01
N TYR A 22 -2.58 17.86 12.75
CA TYR A 22 -2.86 18.38 11.40
C TYR A 22 -1.69 18.14 10.43
N LEU A 23 -0.45 18.37 10.87
CA LEU A 23 0.75 18.13 10.06
C LEU A 23 0.99 16.64 9.79
N LEU A 24 0.73 15.77 10.76
CA LEU A 24 0.84 14.31 10.62
C LEU A 24 -0.15 13.77 9.57
N ASP A 25 -1.43 14.19 9.62
CA ASP A 25 -2.44 13.74 8.64
C ASP A 25 -2.05 14.15 7.20
N ARG A 26 -1.58 15.39 7.03
CA ARG A 26 -1.16 15.90 5.72
C ARG A 26 0.04 15.15 5.15
N THR A 27 0.98 14.74 6.00
CA THR A 27 2.21 14.05 5.57
C THR A 27 1.91 12.60 5.15
N ASN A 28 1.05 11.91 5.89
CA ASN A 28 0.64 10.54 5.57
C ASN A 28 -0.11 10.46 4.24
N ARG A 29 -0.98 11.43 3.94
CA ARG A 29 -1.69 11.48 2.64
C ARG A 29 -0.73 11.62 1.47
N LYS A 30 0.26 12.51 1.57
CA LYS A 30 1.26 12.72 0.52
C LYS A 30 2.16 11.50 0.31
N ALA A 31 2.53 10.80 1.37
CA ALA A 31 3.35 9.59 1.26
C ALA A 31 2.64 8.49 0.46
N ILE A 32 1.32 8.31 0.67
CA ILE A 32 0.51 7.34 -0.08
C ILE A 32 0.38 7.75 -1.55
N GLU A 33 0.24 9.06 -1.81
CA GLU A 33 0.10 9.60 -3.17
C GLU A 33 1.40 9.50 -3.99
N ILE A 34 2.56 9.70 -3.34
CA ILE A 34 3.87 9.63 -4.00
C ILE A 34 4.31 8.18 -4.21
N THR A 35 4.10 7.32 -3.22
CA THR A 35 4.65 5.95 -3.19
C THR A 35 3.72 4.94 -3.86
N GLY A 36 2.42 5.20 -3.92
CA GLY A 36 1.41 4.23 -4.36
C GLY A 36 0.99 3.28 -3.22
N GLN A 37 -0.04 2.50 -3.50
CA GLN A 37 -0.58 1.52 -2.55
C GLN A 37 0.17 0.21 -2.67
N ASN A 38 0.29 -0.52 -1.56
CA ASN A 38 0.85 -1.87 -1.56
C ASN A 38 -0.28 -2.87 -1.86
N TYR A 39 0.00 -3.80 -2.74
CA TYR A 39 -0.89 -4.91 -3.08
C TYR A 39 -0.13 -6.22 -2.95
N LEU A 40 -0.87 -7.26 -2.59
CA LEU A 40 -0.41 -8.63 -2.60
C LEU A 40 -1.18 -9.34 -3.69
N ILE A 41 -0.44 -9.86 -4.67
CA ILE A 41 -0.98 -10.64 -5.78
C ILE A 41 -0.67 -12.10 -5.47
N ASN A 42 -1.71 -12.91 -5.36
CA ASN A 42 -1.60 -14.35 -5.30
C ASN A 42 -2.01 -14.94 -6.65
N VAL A 43 -1.10 -15.68 -7.28
CA VAL A 43 -1.35 -16.36 -8.55
C VAL A 43 -1.48 -17.85 -8.28
N ASN A 44 -2.72 -18.33 -8.19
CA ASN A 44 -3.04 -19.73 -7.99
C ASN A 44 -3.35 -20.41 -9.34
N SER A 45 -2.42 -20.29 -10.29
CA SER A 45 -2.51 -20.97 -11.58
C SER A 45 -1.44 -22.06 -11.67
N ALA A 46 -1.76 -23.14 -12.39
CA ALA A 46 -0.78 -24.18 -12.72
C ALA A 46 0.31 -23.67 -13.69
N LYS A 47 0.12 -22.49 -14.29
CA LYS A 47 1.11 -21.82 -15.14
C LYS A 47 2.15 -21.11 -14.27
N ASN A 48 3.44 -21.29 -14.59
CA ASN A 48 4.51 -20.53 -13.97
C ASN A 48 4.50 -19.10 -14.53
N ILE A 49 3.89 -18.17 -13.78
CA ILE A 49 3.70 -16.79 -14.21
C ILE A 49 4.76 -15.93 -13.57
N ASP A 50 5.63 -15.36 -14.41
CA ASP A 50 6.68 -14.46 -13.99
C ASP A 50 6.32 -13.00 -14.31
N LEU A 51 5.76 -12.32 -13.32
CA LEU A 51 5.41 -10.90 -13.37
C LEU A 51 6.64 -9.98 -13.47
N GLU A 52 7.84 -10.46 -13.13
CA GLU A 52 9.09 -9.69 -13.15
C GLU A 52 9.66 -9.58 -14.57
N SER A 53 9.43 -10.61 -15.38
CA SER A 53 9.88 -10.68 -16.77
C SER A 53 9.08 -9.77 -17.72
N ASP A 54 7.85 -9.42 -17.37
CA ASP A 54 6.95 -8.68 -18.26
C ASP A 54 7.17 -7.16 -18.20
N LYS A 55 7.50 -6.57 -19.36
CA LYS A 55 7.84 -5.15 -19.50
C LYS A 55 6.64 -4.23 -19.28
N LYS A 56 5.42 -4.62 -19.70
CA LYS A 56 4.21 -3.79 -19.54
C LYS A 56 3.80 -3.75 -18.08
N ILE A 57 3.87 -4.88 -17.40
CA ILE A 57 3.53 -4.98 -15.99
C ILE A 57 4.51 -4.18 -15.15
N ARG A 58 5.82 -4.31 -15.39
CA ARG A 58 6.88 -3.57 -14.70
C ARG A 58 6.80 -2.04 -14.85
N GLN A 59 6.12 -1.53 -15.89
CA GLN A 59 5.87 -0.09 -16.03
C GLN A 59 4.79 0.43 -15.07
N VAL A 60 3.86 -0.44 -14.66
CA VAL A 60 2.70 -0.08 -13.84
C VAL A 60 2.89 -0.50 -12.39
N ILE A 61 3.68 -1.54 -12.14
CA ILE A 61 3.92 -2.09 -10.81
C ILE A 61 5.41 -2.08 -10.47
N ARG A 62 5.71 -1.79 -9.21
CA ARG A 62 7.02 -2.02 -8.62
C ARG A 62 6.94 -3.28 -7.77
N ILE A 63 7.68 -4.32 -8.13
CA ILE A 63 7.76 -5.55 -7.32
C ILE A 63 8.62 -5.25 -6.10
N VAL A 64 8.07 -5.50 -4.91
CA VAL A 64 8.73 -5.30 -3.60
C VAL A 64 9.34 -6.61 -3.13
N SER A 65 8.60 -7.72 -3.28
CA SER A 65 9.10 -9.06 -2.99
C SER A 65 8.32 -10.11 -3.78
N HIS A 66 8.97 -11.25 -4.02
CA HIS A 66 8.38 -12.40 -4.70
C HIS A 66 8.66 -13.66 -3.86
N ASN A 67 7.60 -14.32 -3.42
CA ASN A 67 7.66 -15.64 -2.79
C ASN A 67 7.40 -16.72 -3.84
N LYS A 68 8.47 -17.40 -4.26
CA LYS A 68 8.43 -18.48 -5.26
C LYS A 68 7.69 -19.74 -4.80
N ASN A 69 7.55 -19.96 -3.49
CA ASN A 69 6.91 -21.17 -2.97
C ASN A 69 5.39 -21.12 -3.13
N ASN A 70 4.80 -19.93 -3.02
CA ASN A 70 3.34 -19.73 -3.07
C ASN A 70 2.91 -18.81 -4.23
N SER A 71 3.77 -18.60 -5.23
CA SER A 71 3.50 -17.72 -6.39
C SER A 71 2.90 -16.36 -6.00
N THR A 72 3.39 -15.82 -4.87
CA THR A 72 2.83 -14.62 -4.24
C THR A 72 3.77 -13.44 -4.45
N TYR A 73 3.25 -12.35 -4.98
CA TYR A 73 3.99 -11.15 -5.31
C TYR A 73 3.51 -9.98 -4.46
N SER A 74 4.40 -9.40 -3.67
CA SER A 74 4.15 -8.12 -3.03
C SER A 74 4.57 -7.01 -3.98
N ILE A 75 3.63 -6.16 -4.35
CA ILE A 75 3.83 -5.13 -5.35
C ILE A 75 3.36 -3.78 -4.82
N GLN A 76 3.85 -2.73 -5.44
CA GLN A 76 3.46 -1.36 -5.17
C GLN A 76 3.03 -0.71 -6.48
N SER A 77 1.83 -0.15 -6.49
CA SER A 77 1.29 0.53 -7.66
C SER A 77 0.43 1.72 -7.28
N LYS A 78 0.38 2.71 -8.18
CA LYS A 78 -0.55 3.83 -8.09
C LYS A 78 -1.92 3.50 -8.67
N LYS A 79 -2.06 2.35 -9.33
CA LYS A 79 -3.30 1.88 -9.94
C LYS A 79 -4.09 1.02 -8.95
N ASP A 80 -5.41 1.02 -9.09
CA ASP A 80 -6.31 0.26 -8.22
C ASP A 80 -6.18 -1.26 -8.43
N ALA A 81 -6.54 -2.02 -7.39
CA ALA A 81 -6.54 -3.50 -7.41
C ALA A 81 -7.30 -4.10 -8.59
N ARG A 82 -8.45 -3.50 -8.97
CA ARG A 82 -9.25 -3.96 -10.12
C ARG A 82 -8.47 -3.84 -11.43
N PHE A 83 -7.84 -2.67 -11.65
CA PHE A 83 -7.02 -2.43 -12.83
C PHE A 83 -5.84 -3.39 -12.90
N LEU A 84 -5.17 -3.63 -11.76
CA LEU A 84 -4.06 -4.58 -11.65
C LEU A 84 -4.52 -6.00 -12.00
N LYS A 85 -5.68 -6.43 -11.45
CA LYS A 85 -6.26 -7.74 -11.74
C LYS A 85 -6.55 -7.89 -13.24
N ASP A 86 -7.18 -6.90 -13.86
CA ASP A 86 -7.54 -6.96 -15.28
C ASP A 86 -6.33 -6.93 -16.21
N LEU A 87 -5.29 -6.14 -15.87
CA LEU A 87 -4.04 -6.11 -16.62
C LEU A 87 -3.34 -7.47 -16.60
N ILE A 88 -3.20 -8.09 -15.42
CA ILE A 88 -2.53 -9.38 -15.25
C ILE A 88 -3.32 -10.50 -15.92
N LYS A 89 -4.66 -10.48 -15.78
CA LYS A 89 -5.54 -11.40 -16.52
C LYS A 89 -5.34 -11.31 -18.02
N SER A 90 -5.32 -10.09 -18.55
CA SER A 90 -5.21 -9.84 -19.98
C SER A 90 -3.84 -10.25 -20.55
N GLU A 91 -2.76 -10.08 -19.80
CA GLU A 91 -1.41 -10.36 -20.30
C GLU A 91 -1.06 -11.86 -20.22
N PHE A 92 -1.59 -12.58 -19.24
CA PHE A 92 -1.27 -14.00 -19.02
C PHE A 92 -2.42 -14.97 -19.32
N ASP A 93 -3.55 -14.47 -19.82
CA ASP A 93 -4.76 -15.24 -20.15
C ASP A 93 -5.23 -16.11 -18.95
N LEU A 94 -5.54 -15.41 -17.85
CA LEU A 94 -5.91 -16.01 -16.56
C LEU A 94 -7.39 -15.77 -16.24
N THR A 95 -7.99 -16.74 -15.57
CA THR A 95 -9.37 -16.66 -15.10
C THR A 95 -9.50 -15.91 -13.78
N GLU A 96 -10.72 -15.48 -13.43
CA GLU A 96 -10.96 -14.68 -12.21
C GLU A 96 -10.58 -15.37 -10.90
N GLN A 97 -10.56 -16.70 -10.91
CA GLN A 97 -10.30 -17.57 -9.76
C GLN A 97 -8.81 -17.87 -9.59
N GLU A 98 -8.01 -17.67 -10.64
CA GLU A 98 -6.57 -17.94 -10.64
C GLU A 98 -5.74 -16.75 -10.13
N ILE A 99 -6.35 -15.57 -10.00
CA ILE A 99 -5.68 -14.37 -9.50
C ILE A 99 -6.50 -13.72 -8.40
N GLU A 100 -5.84 -13.49 -7.27
CA GLU A 100 -6.32 -12.66 -6.18
C GLU A 100 -5.40 -11.45 -6.00
N VAL A 101 -5.98 -10.25 -5.95
CA VAL A 101 -5.25 -9.00 -5.72
C VAL A 101 -5.84 -8.33 -4.49
N GLU A 102 -5.11 -8.38 -3.39
CA GLU A 102 -5.53 -7.77 -2.13
C GLU A 102 -4.72 -6.50 -1.87
N ARG A 103 -5.41 -5.43 -1.42
CA ARG A 103 -4.75 -4.22 -0.97
C ARG A 103 -4.22 -4.44 0.44
N VAL A 104 -2.90 -4.39 0.59
CA VAL A 104 -2.28 -4.48 1.92
C VAL A 104 -2.25 -3.09 2.53
N SER A 105 -3.10 -2.86 3.52
CA SER A 105 -2.96 -1.70 4.39
C SER A 105 -1.67 -1.88 5.20
N SER A 106 -0.84 -0.84 5.24
CA SER A 106 0.51 -0.81 5.86
C SER A 106 0.58 -1.34 7.29
N LYS A 107 -0.55 -1.57 7.95
CA LYS A 107 -0.66 -2.25 9.25
C LYS A 107 -0.09 -3.68 9.26
N VAL A 108 0.06 -4.34 8.11
CA VAL A 108 0.52 -5.75 8.03
C VAL A 108 2.00 -5.87 7.63
N LEU A 109 2.61 -4.83 7.04
CA LEU A 109 3.99 -4.89 6.54
C LEU A 109 5.09 -4.75 7.62
N PHE A 110 4.71 -4.48 8.87
CA PHE A 110 5.64 -4.36 10.01
C PHE A 110 5.32 -5.32 11.17
N GLY A 111 4.63 -6.44 10.95
CA GLY A 111 4.31 -7.31 12.10
C GLY A 111 3.57 -8.63 11.85
N ALA A 112 3.52 -9.17 10.64
CA ALA A 112 3.06 -10.55 10.48
C ALA A 112 4.27 -11.50 10.44
N PRO A 113 4.43 -12.40 11.43
CA PRO A 113 5.49 -13.41 11.41
C PRO A 113 5.22 -14.41 10.28
N LEU A 114 6.30 -14.85 9.64
CA LEU A 114 6.32 -16.05 8.81
C LEU A 114 5.85 -17.24 9.67
N ILE A 115 4.65 -17.75 9.40
CA ILE A 115 4.21 -19.08 9.82
C ILE A 115 3.56 -19.73 8.62
#